data_AF-A0A3L7X9V0-F1
#
_entry.id   AF-A0A3L7X9V0-F1
#
_cell.length_a   1.000
_cell.length_b   1.000
_cell.length_c   1.000
_cell.angle_alpha   90.00
_cell.angle_beta   90.00
_cell.angle_gamma   90.00
#
_symmetry.space_group_name_H-M   'P 1'
#
loop_
_entity.id
_entity.type
_entity.pdbx_description
1 polymer ?
#
loop_
_entity_poly.entity_id
_entity_poly.type
_entity_poly.pdbx_seq_one_letter_code
_entity_poly.pdbx_strand_id
1 'polypeptide(L)'
;MNPAQEFDWTRSTGIVLLVTVFVFLIGAFSAAYFRAMPPSDPRQQLTLIANDPIGWPTQAIIFPVAFLATALIFGSIALRLPAGWPRWLALAATLLFVAGFLLWLPISSDRLRLGREAAEMLRTFDPAAPPQVFGNGWVFWPHTITVLTAIGLMGAALALGGLLPTLGWWVAGLGLLGLVAGPLILRDWPPFASYLFLLVMAIGLLRR
;
A
#
# COMPACT_ATOMS: atom_id res chain seq x y z
N MET A 1 -26.06 19.14 0.65
CA MET A 1 -25.21 19.45 -0.53
C MET A 1 -26.11 19.41 -1.75
N ASN A 2 -25.86 20.19 -2.81
CA ASN A 2 -26.61 20.03 -4.06
C ASN A 2 -26.28 18.63 -4.64
N PRO A 3 -27.25 17.78 -5.02
CA PRO A 3 -27.01 16.44 -5.55
C PRO A 3 -25.98 16.40 -6.70
N ALA A 4 -25.95 17.43 -7.55
CA ALA A 4 -24.97 17.54 -8.64
C ALA A 4 -23.52 17.69 -8.13
N GLN A 5 -23.32 18.46 -7.04
CA GLN A 5 -22.00 18.67 -6.44
C GLN A 5 -21.49 17.43 -5.69
N GLU A 6 -22.40 16.61 -5.17
CA GLU A 6 -22.07 15.36 -4.48
C GLU A 6 -21.65 14.26 -5.46
N PHE A 7 -22.32 14.21 -6.62
CA PHE A 7 -21.97 13.34 -7.74
C PHE A 7 -20.57 13.66 -8.31
N ASP A 8 -20.27 14.93 -8.57
CA ASP A 8 -18.97 15.36 -9.12
C ASP A 8 -17.79 15.04 -8.18
N TRP A 9 -17.99 15.19 -6.87
CA TRP A 9 -16.93 14.91 -5.88
C TRP A 9 -16.62 13.42 -5.75
N THR A 10 -17.64 12.56 -5.68
CA THR A 10 -17.47 11.11 -5.48
C THR A 10 -16.70 10.52 -6.66
N ARG A 11 -17.10 10.89 -7.88
CA ARG A 11 -16.43 10.47 -9.10
C ARG A 11 -14.99 10.98 -9.17
N SER A 12 -14.76 12.27 -8.85
CA SER A 12 -13.40 12.85 -8.82
C SER A 12 -12.50 12.12 -7.82
N THR A 13 -13.01 11.80 -6.63
CA THR A 13 -12.30 11.03 -5.61
C THR A 13 -11.97 9.62 -6.11
N GLY A 14 -12.92 8.97 -6.79
CA GLY A 14 -12.69 7.69 -7.46
C GLY A 14 -11.60 7.75 -8.53
N ILE A 15 -11.54 8.82 -9.34
CA ILE A 15 -10.47 9.02 -10.34
C ILE A 15 -9.11 9.16 -9.65
N VAL A 16 -9.02 10.03 -8.63
CA VAL A 16 -7.74 10.29 -7.93
C VAL A 16 -7.24 9.03 -7.22
N LEU A 17 -8.14 8.26 -6.59
CA LEU A 17 -7.80 6.97 -6.00
C LEU A 17 -7.35 5.97 -7.07
N LEU A 18 -8.06 5.89 -8.20
CA LEU A 18 -7.71 5.00 -9.30
C LEU A 18 -6.30 5.31 -9.85
N VAL A 19 -5.99 6.59 -10.09
CA VAL A 19 -4.67 7.03 -10.53
C VAL A 19 -3.60 6.67 -9.49
N THR A 20 -3.87 6.91 -8.20
CA THR A 20 -2.96 6.55 -7.11
C THR A 20 -2.68 5.05 -7.10
N VAL A 21 -3.71 4.22 -7.30
CA VAL A 21 -3.57 2.77 -7.39
C VAL A 21 -2.73 2.37 -8.60
N PHE A 22 -2.97 2.93 -9.78
CA PHE A 22 -2.17 2.62 -10.96
C PHE A 22 -0.71 3.02 -10.80
N VAL A 23 -0.44 4.20 -10.24
CA VAL A 23 0.92 4.65 -9.91
C VAL A 23 1.58 3.65 -8.96
N PHE A 24 0.88 3.20 -7.92
CA PHE A 24 1.39 2.17 -7.01
C PHE A 24 1.70 0.85 -7.72
N LEU A 25 0.77 0.36 -8.55
CA LEU A 25 0.95 -0.89 -9.29
C LEU A 25 2.13 -0.81 -10.25
N ILE A 26 2.29 0.30 -10.98
CA ILE A 26 3.48 0.55 -11.81
C ILE A 26 4.75 0.52 -10.96
N GLY A 27 4.74 1.19 -9.80
CA GLY A 27 5.84 1.14 -8.86
C GLY A 27 6.15 -0.30 -8.40
N ALA A 28 5.12 -1.10 -8.12
CA ALA A 28 5.27 -2.45 -7.62
C ALA A 28 5.98 -3.38 -8.61
N PHE A 29 5.77 -3.14 -9.91
CA PHE A 29 6.41 -3.90 -10.99
C PHE A 29 7.60 -3.18 -11.64
N SER A 30 7.97 -1.98 -11.16
CA SER A 30 9.10 -1.22 -11.73
C SER A 30 10.44 -1.91 -11.51
N ALA A 31 10.64 -2.49 -10.32
CA ALA A 31 11.87 -3.17 -9.99
C ALA A 31 11.90 -4.60 -10.57
N ALA A 32 12.98 -4.96 -11.29
CA ALA A 32 13.22 -6.29 -11.84
C ALA A 32 13.08 -7.39 -10.78
N TYR A 33 13.53 -7.09 -9.56
CA TYR A 33 13.38 -7.94 -8.38
C TYR A 33 11.96 -8.49 -8.19
N PHE A 34 10.93 -7.66 -8.37
CA PHE A 34 9.53 -8.03 -8.13
C PHE A 34 8.80 -8.55 -9.37
N ARG A 35 9.45 -8.51 -10.54
CA ARG A 35 8.95 -9.14 -11.77
C ARG A 35 9.33 -10.62 -11.87
N ALA A 36 10.35 -11.04 -11.11
CA ALA A 36 10.72 -12.45 -10.93
C ALA A 36 10.18 -12.98 -9.59
N MET A 37 10.09 -14.31 -9.45
CA MET A 37 9.90 -14.91 -8.12
C MET A 37 11.10 -14.51 -7.26
N PRO A 38 10.91 -13.90 -6.06
CA PRO A 38 11.99 -13.36 -5.27
C PRO A 38 13.03 -14.46 -5.00
N PRO A 39 14.29 -14.31 -5.45
CA PRO A 39 15.27 -15.35 -5.27
C PRO A 39 15.59 -15.50 -3.78
N SER A 40 15.74 -16.72 -3.29
CA SER A 40 16.11 -16.98 -1.90
C SER A 40 17.60 -16.76 -1.63
N ASP A 41 18.44 -16.78 -2.67
CA ASP A 41 19.87 -16.53 -2.58
C ASP A 41 20.19 -15.02 -2.47
N PRO A 42 20.79 -14.56 -1.36
CA PRO A 42 21.19 -13.15 -1.18
C PRO A 42 22.07 -12.60 -2.31
N ARG A 43 22.94 -13.43 -2.91
CA ARG A 43 23.80 -13.00 -4.02
C ARG A 43 22.98 -12.70 -5.27
N GLN A 44 22.01 -13.56 -5.60
CA GLN A 44 21.09 -13.34 -6.70
C GLN A 44 20.20 -12.11 -6.45
N GLN A 45 19.73 -11.92 -5.21
CA GLN A 45 18.97 -10.71 -4.83
C GLN A 45 19.79 -9.43 -5.08
N LEU A 46 21.03 -9.38 -4.58
CA LEU A 46 21.94 -8.24 -4.80
C LEU A 46 22.24 -8.02 -6.28
N THR A 47 22.41 -9.09 -7.06
CA THR A 47 22.63 -9.00 -8.50
C THR A 47 21.45 -8.34 -9.21
N LEU A 48 20.22 -8.72 -8.87
CA LEU A 48 19.01 -8.10 -9.43
C LEU A 48 18.88 -6.63 -9.04
N ILE A 49 19.24 -6.26 -7.81
CA ILE A 49 19.20 -4.88 -7.33
C ILE A 49 20.28 -4.04 -8.02
N ALA A 50 21.52 -4.53 -8.08
CA ALA A 50 22.65 -3.82 -8.69
C ALA A 50 22.45 -3.59 -10.19
N ASN A 51 21.79 -4.53 -10.87
CA ASN A 51 21.48 -4.42 -12.30
C ASN A 51 20.22 -3.61 -12.61
N ASP A 52 19.55 -3.03 -11.60
CA ASP A 52 18.32 -2.24 -11.78
C ASP A 52 18.42 -0.84 -11.15
N PRO A 53 19.29 0.04 -11.68
CA PRO A 53 19.58 1.35 -11.11
C PRO A 53 18.40 2.32 -11.15
N ILE A 54 17.34 2.02 -11.91
CA ILE A 54 16.16 2.87 -12.04
C ILE A 54 14.95 2.25 -11.35
N GLY A 55 14.64 0.99 -11.62
CA GLY A 55 13.42 0.34 -11.11
C GLY A 55 13.43 0.21 -9.59
N TRP A 56 14.57 -0.17 -9.01
CA TRP A 56 14.71 -0.31 -7.56
C TRP A 56 14.44 0.98 -6.76
N PRO A 57 15.14 2.11 -7.04
CA PRO A 57 14.84 3.36 -6.34
C PRO A 57 13.45 3.92 -6.70
N THR A 58 12.97 3.72 -7.93
CA THR A 58 11.61 4.14 -8.35
C THR A 58 10.55 3.51 -7.45
N GLN A 59 10.62 2.20 -7.21
CA GLN A 59 9.69 1.52 -6.31
C GLN A 59 9.79 2.08 -4.87
N ALA A 60 11.02 2.27 -4.37
CA ALA A 60 11.27 2.78 -3.02
C ALA A 60 10.66 4.18 -2.80
N ILE A 61 10.53 4.99 -3.86
CA ILE A 61 9.92 6.33 -3.81
C ILE A 61 8.41 6.28 -4.05
N ILE A 62 7.94 5.50 -5.04
CA ILE A 62 6.52 5.47 -5.41
C ILE A 62 5.65 4.96 -4.26
N PHE A 63 6.11 3.93 -3.55
CA PHE A 63 5.32 3.32 -2.47
C PHE A 63 4.95 4.31 -1.35
N PRO A 64 5.90 5.01 -0.70
CA PRO A 64 5.54 5.99 0.32
C PRO A 64 4.69 7.15 -0.24
N VAL A 65 4.94 7.60 -1.48
CA VAL A 65 4.12 8.64 -2.13
C VAL A 65 2.66 8.18 -2.27
N ALA A 66 2.43 6.97 -2.73
CA ALA A 66 1.09 6.41 -2.88
C ALA A 66 0.40 6.14 -1.55
N PHE A 67 1.13 5.72 -0.50
CA PHE A 67 0.57 5.61 0.85
C PHE A 67 0.10 6.96 1.38
N LEU A 68 0.92 8.01 1.21
CA LEU A 68 0.55 9.37 1.60
C LEU A 68 -0.66 9.88 0.80
N ALA A 69 -0.65 9.70 -0.52
CA ALA A 69 -1.77 10.08 -1.37
C ALA A 69 -3.07 9.38 -0.94
N THR A 70 -3.02 8.06 -0.65
CA THR A 70 -4.16 7.31 -0.16
C THR A 70 -4.67 7.84 1.18
N ALA A 71 -3.76 8.18 2.11
CA ALA A 71 -4.12 8.79 3.38
C ALA A 71 -4.88 10.12 3.18
N LEU A 72 -4.39 10.99 2.30
CA LEU A 72 -5.05 12.27 1.99
C LEU A 72 -6.44 12.07 1.36
N ILE A 73 -6.55 11.11 0.44
CA ILE A 73 -7.84 10.74 -0.18
C ILE A 73 -8.80 10.23 0.89
N PHE A 74 -8.35 9.34 1.77
CA PHE A 74 -9.16 8.83 2.88
C PHE A 74 -9.63 9.93 3.82
N GLY A 75 -8.75 10.88 4.15
CA GLY A 75 -9.11 12.06 4.93
C GLY A 75 -10.18 12.91 4.24
N SER A 76 -10.04 13.12 2.94
CA SER A 76 -11.05 13.86 2.15
C SER A 76 -12.41 13.17 2.14
N ILE A 77 -12.44 11.83 2.06
CA ILE A 77 -13.67 11.01 2.17
C ILE A 77 -14.28 11.17 3.56
N ALA A 78 -13.47 11.03 4.62
CA ALA A 78 -13.94 11.11 6.00
C ALA A 78 -14.67 12.42 6.29
N LEU A 79 -14.15 13.54 5.79
CA LEU A 79 -14.76 14.87 5.95
C LEU A 79 -16.14 15.01 5.28
N ARG A 80 -16.44 14.17 4.27
CA ARG A 80 -17.70 14.21 3.51
C ARG A 80 -18.72 13.17 3.96
N LEU A 81 -18.31 12.14 4.71
CA LEU A 81 -19.25 11.17 5.26
C LEU A 81 -20.17 11.79 6.32
N PRO A 82 -21.39 11.24 6.52
CA PRO A 82 -22.30 11.66 7.58
C PRO A 82 -21.63 11.68 8.96
N ALA A 83 -22.04 12.63 9.80
CA ALA A 83 -21.54 12.69 11.18
C ALA A 83 -21.89 11.40 11.96
N GLY A 84 -21.08 11.08 12.97
CA GLY A 84 -21.21 9.87 13.77
C GLY A 84 -20.25 8.77 13.33
N TRP A 85 -20.67 7.51 13.46
CA TRP A 85 -19.80 6.35 13.31
C TRP A 85 -19.09 6.21 11.96
N PRO A 86 -19.76 6.40 10.80
CA PRO A 86 -19.10 6.32 9.50
C PRO A 86 -17.89 7.27 9.38
N ARG A 87 -18.04 8.52 9.83
CA ARG A 87 -16.95 9.51 9.81
C ARG A 87 -15.80 9.12 10.73
N TRP A 88 -16.07 8.67 11.95
CA TRP A 88 -15.01 8.27 12.89
C TRP A 88 -14.22 7.07 12.39
N LEU A 89 -14.88 6.09 11.77
CA LEU A 89 -14.20 4.95 11.12
C LEU A 89 -13.30 5.40 9.97
N ALA A 90 -13.76 6.31 9.12
CA ALA A 90 -12.96 6.86 8.02
C ALA A 90 -11.79 7.72 8.52
N LEU A 91 -11.96 8.49 9.60
CA LEU A 91 -10.87 9.23 10.24
C LEU A 91 -9.83 8.27 10.84
N ALA A 92 -10.27 7.22 11.54
CA ALA A 92 -9.37 6.19 12.06
C ALA A 92 -8.61 5.48 10.92
N ALA A 93 -9.29 5.14 9.82
CA ALA A 93 -8.65 4.60 8.62
C ALA A 93 -7.59 5.56 8.05
N THR A 94 -7.89 6.86 8.00
CA THR A 94 -6.95 7.89 7.57
C THR A 94 -5.69 7.91 8.44
N LEU A 95 -5.86 7.95 9.76
CA LEU A 95 -4.75 7.96 10.71
C LEU A 95 -3.90 6.68 10.63
N LEU A 96 -4.54 5.52 10.44
CA LEU A 96 -3.84 4.25 10.24
C LEU A 96 -3.06 4.22 8.92
N PHE A 97 -3.57 4.82 7.84
CA PHE A 97 -2.81 4.95 6.60
C PHE A 97 -1.63 5.92 6.75
N VAL A 98 -1.77 7.01 7.51
CA VAL A 98 -0.66 7.89 7.87
C VAL A 98 0.39 7.12 8.67
N ALA A 99 -0.03 6.33 9.67
CA ALA A 99 0.88 5.47 10.43
C ALA A 99 1.57 4.44 9.52
N GLY A 100 0.84 3.81 8.61
CA GLY A 100 1.37 2.90 7.60
C GLY A 100 2.41 3.57 6.69
N PHE A 101 2.15 4.80 6.24
CA PHE A 101 3.11 5.62 5.50
C PHE A 101 4.40 5.84 6.31
N LEU A 102 4.29 6.28 7.57
CA LEU A 102 5.45 6.51 8.44
C LEU A 102 6.27 5.24 8.67
N LEU A 103 5.61 4.10 8.89
CA LEU A 103 6.24 2.79 9.01
C LEU A 103 6.93 2.34 7.71
N TRP A 104 6.48 2.84 6.56
CA TRP A 104 7.10 2.53 5.26
C TRP A 104 8.35 3.38 4.96
N LEU A 105 8.53 4.52 5.62
CA LEU A 105 9.68 5.40 5.38
C LEU A 105 11.03 4.72 5.68
N PRO A 106 11.24 4.02 6.81
CA PRO A 106 12.46 3.26 7.04
C PRO A 106 12.72 2.19 5.98
N ILE A 107 11.68 1.47 5.55
CA ILE A 107 11.76 0.45 4.49
C ILE A 107 12.23 1.09 3.18
N SER A 108 11.69 2.26 2.84
CA SER A 108 12.07 3.00 1.64
C SER A 108 13.50 3.50 1.70
N SER A 109 13.91 4.04 2.86
CA SER A 109 15.28 4.50 3.11
C SER A 109 16.29 3.36 2.97
N ASP A 110 16.01 2.19 3.56
CA ASP A 110 16.89 1.03 3.44
C ASP A 110 16.94 0.50 2.01
N ARG A 111 15.83 0.49 1.27
CA ARG A 111 15.85 0.14 -0.15
C ARG A 111 16.72 1.12 -0.94
N LEU A 112 16.59 2.42 -0.73
CA LEU A 112 17.43 3.42 -1.41
C LEU A 112 18.91 3.25 -1.06
N ARG A 113 19.24 2.96 0.21
CA ARG A 113 20.60 2.66 0.64
C ARG A 113 21.14 1.40 -0.04
N LEU A 114 20.38 0.30 0.01
CA LEU A 114 20.72 -0.96 -0.66
C LEU A 114 20.93 -0.76 -2.16
N GLY A 115 20.09 0.03 -2.83
CA GLY A 115 20.25 0.33 -4.26
C GLY A 115 21.58 1.03 -4.57
N ARG A 116 22.05 1.92 -3.70
CA ARG A 116 23.35 2.60 -3.85
C ARG A 116 24.54 1.69 -3.54
N GLU A 117 24.38 0.78 -2.59
CA GLU A 117 25.47 -0.04 -2.06
C GLU A 117 25.55 -1.44 -2.71
N ALA A 118 24.52 -1.88 -3.45
CA ALA A 118 24.38 -3.25 -3.94
C ALA A 118 25.57 -3.73 -4.79
N ALA A 119 26.11 -2.87 -5.66
CA ALA A 119 27.26 -3.22 -6.50
C ALA A 119 28.53 -3.49 -5.67
N GLU A 120 28.75 -2.71 -4.61
CA GLU A 120 29.88 -2.92 -3.70
C GLU A 120 29.68 -4.18 -2.85
N MET A 121 28.48 -4.34 -2.27
CA MET A 121 28.10 -5.52 -1.49
C MET A 121 28.23 -6.82 -2.31
N LEU A 122 27.96 -6.76 -3.62
CA LEU A 122 28.15 -7.89 -4.52
C LEU A 122 29.64 -8.17 -4.81
N ARG A 123 30.47 -7.13 -4.91
CA ARG A 123 31.92 -7.26 -5.12
C ARG A 123 32.60 -7.89 -3.90
N THR A 124 32.20 -7.51 -2.70
CA THR A 124 32.75 -7.99 -1.44
C THR A 124 31.92 -9.11 -0.81
N PHE A 125 31.11 -9.82 -1.61
CA PHE A 125 30.20 -10.83 -1.10
C PHE A 125 30.95 -11.99 -0.44
N ASP A 126 30.67 -12.21 0.84
CA ASP A 126 31.15 -13.37 1.61
C ASP A 126 29.99 -14.34 1.89
N PRO A 127 30.01 -15.57 1.34
CA PRO A 127 29.00 -16.58 1.63
C PRO A 127 28.94 -16.98 3.12
N ALA A 128 30.03 -16.82 3.88
CA ALA A 128 30.07 -17.14 5.31
C ALA A 128 29.41 -16.04 6.17
N ALA A 129 29.27 -14.83 5.64
CA ALA A 129 28.64 -13.69 6.29
C ALA A 129 27.77 -12.91 5.28
N PRO A 130 26.65 -13.50 4.82
CA PRO A 130 25.86 -12.90 3.75
C PRO A 130 25.26 -11.56 4.19
N PRO A 131 25.31 -10.53 3.33
CA PRO A 131 24.72 -9.24 3.64
C PRO A 131 23.20 -9.35 3.82
N GLN A 132 22.67 -8.63 4.79
CA GLN A 132 21.22 -8.57 5.01
C GLN A 132 20.56 -7.71 3.93
N VAL A 133 19.94 -8.35 2.94
CA VAL A 133 19.14 -7.69 1.90
C VAL A 133 17.73 -7.35 2.42
N PHE A 134 17.28 -8.01 3.49
CA PHE A 134 15.99 -7.79 4.15
C PHE A 134 16.16 -7.43 5.64
N GLY A 135 16.42 -6.16 5.93
CA GLY A 135 16.67 -5.68 7.30
C GLY A 135 15.43 -5.37 8.14
N ASN A 136 14.23 -5.19 7.55
CA ASN A 136 13.12 -4.52 8.23
C ASN A 136 11.87 -5.37 8.47
N GLY A 137 12.02 -6.69 8.66
CA GLY A 137 10.89 -7.58 8.98
C GLY A 137 10.05 -7.09 10.18
N TRP A 138 10.69 -6.40 11.13
CA TRP A 138 10.05 -5.80 12.30
C TRP A 138 9.10 -4.63 11.99
N VAL A 139 9.35 -3.86 10.93
CA VAL A 139 8.54 -2.68 10.56
C VAL A 139 7.49 -3.04 9.50
N PHE A 140 7.78 -4.06 8.68
CA PHE A 140 6.90 -4.51 7.60
C PHE A 140 5.55 -5.04 8.12
N TRP A 141 5.54 -5.91 9.14
CA TRP A 141 4.28 -6.45 9.66
C TRP A 141 3.38 -5.40 10.32
N PRO A 142 3.90 -4.51 11.19
CA PRO A 142 3.11 -3.37 11.67
C PRO A 142 2.55 -2.51 10.54
N HIS A 143 3.31 -2.28 9.47
CA HIS A 143 2.82 -1.58 8.29
C HIS A 143 1.65 -2.34 7.63
N THR A 144 1.82 -3.63 7.35
CA THR A 144 0.77 -4.46 6.72
C THR A 144 -0.51 -4.48 7.55
N ILE A 145 -0.38 -4.62 8.87
CA ILE A 145 -1.52 -4.61 9.79
C ILE A 145 -2.24 -3.26 9.75
N THR A 146 -1.50 -2.16 9.82
CA THR A 146 -2.09 -0.82 9.81
C THR A 146 -2.81 -0.53 8.49
N VAL A 147 -2.21 -0.87 7.34
CA VAL A 147 -2.82 -0.66 6.01
C VAL A 147 -4.07 -1.51 5.82
N LEU A 148 -4.03 -2.81 6.13
CA LEU A 148 -5.19 -3.69 5.94
C LEU A 148 -6.32 -3.35 6.90
N THR A 149 -6.01 -2.99 8.15
CA THR A 149 -7.00 -2.48 9.10
C THR A 149 -7.62 -1.19 8.58
N ALA A 150 -6.81 -0.27 8.05
CA ALA A 150 -7.30 0.99 7.48
C ALA A 150 -8.24 0.77 6.29
N ILE A 151 -7.89 -0.13 5.36
CA ILE A 151 -8.76 -0.53 4.25
C ILE A 151 -10.06 -1.12 4.79
N GLY A 152 -9.96 -1.98 5.80
CA GLY A 152 -11.11 -2.59 6.48
C GLY A 152 -12.09 -1.55 7.03
N LEU A 153 -11.56 -0.60 7.81
CA LEU A 153 -12.32 0.48 8.42
C LEU A 153 -12.90 1.45 7.39
N MET A 154 -12.16 1.78 6.33
CA MET A 154 -12.68 2.64 5.26
C MET A 154 -13.80 1.94 4.48
N GLY A 155 -13.66 0.65 4.18
CA GLY A 155 -14.73 -0.15 3.57
C GLY A 155 -16.02 -0.11 4.42
N ALA A 156 -15.90 -0.34 5.73
CA ALA A 156 -17.02 -0.28 6.65
C ALA A 156 -17.62 1.13 6.75
N ALA A 157 -16.79 2.17 6.79
CA ALA A 157 -17.22 3.57 6.79
C ALA A 157 -18.04 3.92 5.54
N LEU A 158 -17.57 3.51 4.37
CA LEU A 158 -18.26 3.73 3.09
C LEU A 158 -19.57 2.96 2.99
N ALA A 159 -19.64 1.76 3.58
CA ALA A 159 -20.87 0.97 3.64
C ALA A 159 -21.91 1.61 4.55
N LEU A 160 -21.51 1.92 5.80
CA LEU A 160 -22.39 2.52 6.81
C LEU A 160 -22.80 3.95 6.44
N GLY A 161 -21.93 4.69 5.74
CA GLY A 161 -22.22 6.03 5.24
C GLY A 161 -23.11 6.05 3.98
N GLY A 162 -23.49 4.89 3.44
CA GLY A 162 -24.37 4.77 2.28
C GLY A 162 -23.70 4.99 0.93
N LEU A 163 -22.42 5.37 0.90
CA LEU A 163 -21.70 5.69 -0.35
C LEU A 163 -21.43 4.43 -1.19
N LEU A 164 -21.01 3.34 -0.53
CA LEU A 164 -20.81 2.02 -1.14
C LEU A 164 -21.38 0.91 -0.24
N PRO A 165 -22.72 0.77 -0.12
CA PRO A 165 -23.35 -0.11 0.88
C PRO A 165 -22.89 -1.57 0.78
N THR A 166 -22.96 -2.17 -0.42
CA THR A 166 -22.55 -3.57 -0.61
C THR A 166 -21.04 -3.71 -0.78
N LEU A 167 -20.44 -2.88 -1.63
CA LEU A 167 -19.03 -2.99 -1.97
C LEU A 167 -18.12 -2.64 -0.79
N GLY A 168 -18.51 -1.68 0.05
CA GLY A 168 -17.78 -1.31 1.25
C GLY A 168 -17.67 -2.47 2.23
N TRP A 169 -18.74 -3.25 2.43
CA TRP A 169 -18.68 -4.46 3.27
C TRP A 169 -17.78 -5.54 2.69
N TRP A 170 -17.76 -5.72 1.36
CA TRP A 170 -16.81 -6.63 0.71
C TRP A 170 -15.36 -6.20 0.95
N VAL A 171 -15.06 -4.92 0.74
CA VAL A 171 -13.71 -4.38 1.01
C VAL A 171 -13.36 -4.51 2.49
N ALA A 172 -14.32 -4.25 3.40
CA ALA A 172 -14.12 -4.43 4.84
C ALA A 172 -13.74 -5.87 5.19
N GLY A 173 -14.55 -6.83 4.71
CA GLY A 173 -14.33 -8.26 4.93
C GLY A 173 -13.00 -8.74 4.33
N LEU A 174 -12.66 -8.32 3.11
CA LEU A 174 -11.40 -8.70 2.46
C LEU A 174 -10.17 -8.10 3.17
N GLY A 175 -10.25 -6.87 3.68
CA GLY A 175 -9.19 -6.28 4.49
C GLY A 175 -8.94 -7.08 5.78
N LEU A 176 -10.01 -7.46 6.49
CA LEU A 176 -9.92 -8.30 7.68
C LEU A 176 -9.44 -9.72 7.38
N LEU A 177 -9.91 -10.32 6.28
CA LEU A 177 -9.43 -11.63 5.83
C LEU A 177 -7.95 -11.57 5.46
N GLY A 178 -7.48 -10.49 4.83
CA GLY A 178 -6.06 -10.26 4.55
C GLY A 178 -5.21 -10.22 5.82
N LEU A 179 -5.72 -9.59 6.90
CA LEU A 179 -5.03 -9.56 8.20
C LEU A 179 -4.84 -10.95 8.80
N VAL A 180 -5.79 -11.86 8.58
CA VAL A 180 -5.74 -13.24 9.11
C VAL A 180 -4.94 -14.14 8.17
N ALA A 181 -5.23 -14.10 6.87
CA ALA A 181 -4.63 -14.96 5.87
C ALA A 181 -3.16 -14.63 5.59
N GLY A 182 -2.77 -13.35 5.63
CA GLY A 182 -1.39 -12.93 5.36
C GLY A 182 -0.39 -13.60 6.31
N PRO A 183 -0.50 -13.39 7.64
CA PRO A 183 0.40 -14.01 8.61
C PRO A 183 0.32 -15.54 8.63
N LEU A 184 -0.89 -16.12 8.53
CA LEU A 184 -1.11 -17.55 8.73
C LEU A 184 -0.77 -18.41 7.52
N ILE A 185 -1.03 -17.92 6.31
CA ILE A 185 -0.92 -18.71 5.08
C ILE A 185 0.29 -18.29 4.28
N LEU A 186 0.41 -16.99 4.02
CA LEU A 186 1.40 -16.48 3.07
C LEU A 186 2.77 -16.22 3.72
N ARG A 187 2.82 -16.07 5.05
CA ARG A 187 4.01 -15.66 5.83
C ARG A 187 4.65 -14.35 5.35
N ASP A 188 3.98 -13.66 4.43
CA ASP A 188 4.31 -12.40 3.80
C ASP A 188 3.01 -11.83 3.20
N TRP A 189 2.93 -10.53 2.99
CA TRP A 189 1.80 -9.90 2.34
C TRP A 189 2.30 -8.91 1.30
N PRO A 190 2.27 -9.26 0.01
CA PRO A 190 2.75 -8.36 -1.02
C PRO A 190 1.98 -7.03 -0.96
N PRO A 191 2.65 -5.87 -0.83
CA PRO A 191 1.96 -4.58 -0.68
C PRO A 191 0.96 -4.27 -1.82
N PHE A 192 1.21 -4.79 -3.03
CA PHE A 192 0.29 -4.64 -4.17
C PHE A 192 -1.07 -5.28 -3.93
N ALA A 193 -1.16 -6.35 -3.13
CA ALA A 193 -2.42 -7.03 -2.84
C ALA A 193 -3.40 -6.11 -2.10
N SER A 194 -2.89 -5.29 -1.17
CA SER A 194 -3.70 -4.26 -0.50
C SER A 194 -4.26 -3.22 -1.49
N TYR A 195 -3.51 -2.89 -2.54
CA TYR A 195 -3.93 -1.93 -3.56
C TYR A 195 -4.96 -2.50 -4.54
N LEU A 196 -5.11 -3.83 -4.65
CA LEU A 196 -6.23 -4.43 -5.37
C LEU A 196 -7.56 -4.15 -4.65
N PHE A 197 -7.57 -4.06 -3.33
CA PHE A 197 -8.77 -3.66 -2.58
C PHE A 197 -9.11 -2.19 -2.81
N LEU A 198 -8.09 -1.33 -2.85
CA LEU A 198 -8.26 0.09 -3.21
C LEU A 198 -8.71 0.26 -4.66
N LEU A 199 -8.27 -0.59 -5.59
CA LEU A 199 -8.75 -0.60 -6.97
C LEU A 199 -10.26 -0.84 -7.03
N VAL A 200 -10.72 -1.87 -6.32
CA VAL A 200 -12.16 -2.21 -6.23
C VAL A 200 -12.93 -1.03 -5.65
N MET A 201 -12.43 -0.42 -4.58
CA MET A 201 -13.03 0.77 -3.98
C MET A 201 -13.09 1.95 -4.96
N ALA A 202 -12.01 2.22 -5.68
CA ALA A 202 -11.93 3.31 -6.67
C ALA A 202 -12.96 3.12 -7.80
N ILE A 203 -13.07 1.90 -8.34
CA ILE A 203 -14.07 1.56 -9.36
C ILE A 203 -15.49 1.73 -8.80
N GLY A 204 -15.72 1.36 -7.54
CA GLY A 204 -16.99 1.59 -6.86
C GLY A 204 -17.37 3.07 -6.80
N LEU A 205 -16.44 3.92 -6.37
CA LEU A 205 -16.63 5.37 -6.29
C LEU A 205 -16.87 6.00 -7.67
N LEU A 206 -16.21 5.52 -8.73
CA LEU A 206 -16.38 6.00 -10.09
C LEU A 206 -17.76 5.72 -10.70
N ARG A 207 -18.44 4.68 -10.22
CA ARG A 207 -19.75 4.24 -10.71
C ARG A 207 -20.93 4.88 -9.96
N ARG A 208 -20.65 5.63 -8.90
CA ARG A 208 -21.63 6.36 -8.09
C ARG A 208 -21.80 7.78 -8.60
#